data_AF-A0A3E1YBA9-F1
#
_entry.id   AF-A0A3E1YBA9-F1
#
_cell.length_a   1.000
_cell.length_b   1.000
_cell.length_c   1.000
_cell.angle_alpha   90.00
_cell.angle_beta   90.00
_cell.angle_gamma   90.00
#
_symmetry.space_group_name_H-M   'P 1'
#
loop_
_entity.id
_entity.type
_entity.pdbx_description
1 polymer ?
#
loop_
_entity_poly.entity_id
_entity_poly.type
_entity_poly.pdbx_seq_one_letter_code
_entity_poly.pdbx_strand_id
1 'polypeptide(L)'
;MRLIPLFASCILIVSACNQSANQKPAVALTEATLYDPNVVLDAVKSKSHSKEADKLFLKAIDEYRNAHHPLASVELFVKSAVLMPQAKTYYELGNALMDSKKLNEAIQAYSIAELLNYKPLSKLFYNKACAYSKAENRDSAMYYLMGAIEFGYSNMKNVLKDPDLKFVRDEYYNFQTDIMRAFAGVEEPEKLQWSLFNTQFQQVSFPFTIDSNYAHKLDRKQTISYDFEIYVSEMRKDKFTRDVGSEFYYVGLIKKDTAFKTLVYAVNDEVYDENSINPYYYLVSYDSYGKLIDKLLIAGHDKLKDPFRIATFNGNGDIELTEFEYKYEKNPEEEGFDRNKIISSTELQKKVYRLSENGHIVPKTEQLASR
;
A
#
# COMPACT_ATOMS: atom_id res chain seq x y z
N MET A 1 -63.33 -53.06 33.06
CA MET A 1 -61.85 -53.01 32.85
C MET A 1 -61.59 -52.84 31.36
N ARG A 2 -60.59 -52.01 30.99
CA ARG A 2 -60.36 -51.27 29.70
C ARG A 2 -61.07 -49.91 29.71
N LEU A 3 -60.42 -48.81 30.12
CA LEU A 3 -59.27 -48.03 29.59
C LEU A 3 -59.78 -46.77 28.84
N ILE A 4 -59.67 -45.61 29.49
CA ILE A 4 -59.66 -44.27 28.87
C ILE A 4 -58.30 -43.66 29.25
N PRO A 5 -57.46 -43.22 28.31
CA PRO A 5 -56.20 -42.56 28.63
C PRO A 5 -56.42 -41.06 28.84
N LEU A 6 -55.91 -40.53 29.95
CA LEU A 6 -55.74 -39.10 30.18
C LEU A 6 -54.52 -38.60 29.39
N PHE A 7 -54.73 -37.57 28.58
CA PHE A 7 -53.69 -36.75 27.97
C PHE A 7 -52.99 -35.92 29.05
N ALA A 8 -51.72 -36.21 29.33
CA ALA A 8 -50.84 -35.35 30.10
C ALA A 8 -50.01 -34.49 29.14
N SER A 9 -50.34 -33.20 29.09
CA SER A 9 -49.58 -32.17 28.35
C SER A 9 -48.26 -31.90 29.07
N CYS A 10 -47.14 -32.28 28.44
CA CYS A 10 -45.80 -31.90 28.89
C CYS A 10 -45.51 -30.45 28.47
N ILE A 11 -45.41 -29.57 29.46
CA ILE A 11 -44.88 -28.21 29.30
C ILE A 11 -43.36 -28.32 29.18
N LEU A 12 -42.84 -28.13 27.96
CA LEU A 12 -41.41 -27.98 27.69
C LEU A 12 -40.98 -26.56 28.10
N ILE A 13 -40.21 -26.47 29.19
CA ILE A 13 -39.51 -25.24 29.59
C ILE A 13 -38.28 -25.13 28.70
N VAL A 14 -38.32 -24.24 27.72
CA VAL A 14 -37.16 -23.88 26.92
C VAL A 14 -36.29 -22.92 27.74
N SER A 15 -35.24 -23.45 28.37
CA SER A 15 -34.17 -22.64 28.95
C SER A 15 -33.43 -21.91 27.83
N ALA A 16 -33.66 -20.60 27.72
CA ALA A 16 -32.88 -19.72 26.85
C ALA A 16 -31.47 -19.54 27.45
N CYS A 17 -30.52 -20.36 27.00
CA CYS A 17 -29.11 -20.05 27.16
C CYS A 17 -28.76 -18.86 26.27
N ASN A 18 -28.67 -17.67 26.86
CA ASN A 18 -27.93 -16.55 26.29
C ASN A 18 -26.46 -16.97 26.20
N GLN A 19 -26.06 -17.53 25.05
CA GLN A 19 -24.65 -17.56 24.67
C GLN A 19 -24.24 -16.13 24.35
N SER A 20 -23.65 -15.45 25.33
CA SER A 20 -22.75 -14.34 25.05
C SER A 20 -21.75 -14.82 24.00
N ALA A 21 -21.70 -14.14 22.86
CA ALA A 21 -20.73 -14.41 21.82
C ALA A 21 -19.33 -14.41 22.45
N ASN A 22 -18.75 -15.60 22.62
CA ASN A 22 -17.36 -15.77 23.05
C ASN A 22 -16.48 -15.11 21.98
N GLN A 23 -16.08 -13.87 22.21
CA GLN A 23 -14.95 -13.27 21.50
C GLN A 23 -13.74 -14.14 21.85
N LYS A 24 -13.24 -14.92 20.89
CA LYS A 24 -12.00 -15.67 21.05
C LYS A 24 -10.91 -14.68 21.49
N PRO A 25 -10.10 -15.01 22.51
CA PRO A 25 -9.02 -14.13 22.94
C PRO A 25 -8.11 -13.84 21.74
N ALA A 26 -7.70 -12.57 21.60
CA ALA A 26 -6.81 -12.15 20.53
C ALA A 26 -5.52 -12.98 20.59
N VAL A 27 -5.16 -13.62 19.47
CA VAL A 27 -3.93 -14.42 19.39
C VAL A 27 -2.74 -13.46 19.39
N ALA A 28 -1.92 -13.53 20.43
CA ALA A 28 -0.71 -12.76 20.53
C ALA A 28 0.42 -13.49 19.79
N LEU A 29 0.94 -12.86 18.74
CA LEU A 29 2.17 -13.30 18.07
C LEU A 29 3.35 -13.10 19.02
N THR A 30 4.34 -13.99 18.97
CA THR A 30 5.62 -13.86 19.69
C THR A 30 6.76 -14.08 18.72
N GLU A 31 8.00 -13.80 19.12
CA GLU A 31 9.16 -14.08 18.26
C GLU A 31 9.23 -15.57 17.86
N ALA A 32 8.85 -16.48 18.76
CA ALA A 32 8.85 -17.92 18.50
C ALA A 32 7.77 -18.35 17.48
N THR A 33 6.69 -17.58 17.35
CA THR A 33 5.57 -17.89 16.44
C THR A 33 5.50 -16.95 15.25
N LEU A 34 6.50 -16.07 15.08
CA LEU A 34 6.56 -15.01 14.07
C LEU A 34 6.38 -15.52 12.63
N TYR A 35 6.81 -16.75 12.37
CA TYR A 35 6.73 -17.36 11.04
C TYR A 35 5.74 -18.53 10.96
N ASP A 36 4.89 -18.74 11.98
CA ASP A 36 3.80 -19.72 11.91
C ASP A 36 2.63 -19.14 11.09
N PRO A 37 2.30 -19.70 9.92
CA PRO A 37 1.25 -19.15 9.04
C PRO A 37 -0.12 -19.02 9.72
N ASN A 38 -0.50 -19.98 10.57
CA ASN A 38 -1.81 -19.98 11.21
C ASN A 38 -1.87 -18.91 12.31
N VAL A 39 -0.82 -18.84 13.13
CA VAL A 39 -0.74 -17.83 14.21
C VAL A 39 -0.70 -16.43 13.62
N VAL A 40 0.05 -16.21 12.55
CA VAL A 40 0.10 -14.91 11.86
C VAL A 40 -1.27 -14.53 11.31
N LEU A 41 -1.95 -15.44 10.59
CA LEU A 41 -3.28 -15.14 10.04
C LEU A 41 -4.32 -14.83 11.12
N ASP A 42 -4.27 -15.52 12.26
CA ASP A 42 -5.18 -15.25 13.37
C ASP A 42 -4.85 -13.94 14.10
N ALA A 43 -3.56 -13.58 14.19
CA ALA A 43 -3.12 -12.30 14.71
C ALA A 43 -3.55 -11.12 13.81
N VAL A 44 -3.49 -11.26 12.48
CA VAL A 44 -3.98 -10.24 11.53
C VAL A 44 -5.48 -10.01 11.63
N LYS A 45 -6.28 -11.06 11.83
CA LYS A 45 -7.75 -10.94 11.95
C LYS A 45 -8.18 -10.24 13.23
N SER A 46 -7.40 -10.36 14.30
CA SER A 46 -7.74 -9.85 15.63
C SER A 46 -7.27 -8.42 15.88
N LYS A 47 -6.38 -7.87 15.05
CA LYS A 47 -5.78 -6.54 15.23
C LYS A 47 -6.19 -5.60 14.10
N SER A 48 -6.66 -4.40 14.43
CA SER A 48 -7.04 -3.38 13.45
C SER A 48 -5.97 -2.30 13.26
N HIS A 49 -5.32 -1.85 14.35
CA HIS A 49 -4.32 -0.79 14.32
C HIS A 49 -3.38 -0.83 15.55
N SER A 50 -2.12 -0.34 15.43
CA SER A 50 -1.11 -0.28 16.50
C SER A 50 -0.05 0.76 16.14
N LYS A 51 -0.15 1.95 16.76
CA LYS A 51 0.80 3.05 16.55
C LYS A 51 2.24 2.67 16.90
N GLU A 52 2.42 1.93 17.99
CA GLU A 52 3.74 1.48 18.42
C GLU A 52 4.39 0.56 17.38
N ALA A 53 3.61 -0.31 16.73
CA ALA A 53 4.13 -1.14 15.65
C ALA A 53 4.67 -0.32 14.48
N ASP A 54 4.01 0.80 14.16
CA ASP A 54 4.42 1.69 13.06
C ASP A 54 5.70 2.45 13.40
N LYS A 55 5.78 2.96 14.63
CA LYS A 55 6.97 3.64 15.13
C LYS A 55 8.20 2.73 15.04
N LEU A 56 8.04 1.48 15.46
CA LEU A 56 9.08 0.47 15.35
C LEU A 56 9.40 0.13 13.90
N PHE A 57 8.40 0.04 13.02
CA PHE A 57 8.62 -0.18 11.59
C PHE A 57 9.43 0.96 10.96
N LEU A 58 9.05 2.22 11.19
CA LEU A 58 9.77 3.37 10.65
C LEU A 58 11.19 3.47 11.17
N LYS A 59 11.40 3.23 12.47
CA LYS A 59 12.74 3.15 13.06
C LYS A 59 13.56 2.01 12.45
N ALA A 60 12.94 0.87 12.17
CA ALA A 60 13.60 -0.24 11.49
C ALA A 60 14.04 0.14 10.07
N ILE A 61 13.18 0.84 9.32
CA ILE A 61 13.53 1.31 7.97
C ILE A 61 14.67 2.34 8.03
N ASP A 62 14.68 3.24 9.02
CA ASP A 62 15.76 4.21 9.20
C ASP A 62 17.11 3.52 9.43
N GLU A 63 17.15 2.59 10.38
CA GLU A 63 18.34 1.78 10.66
C GLU A 63 18.77 0.97 9.44
N TYR A 64 17.81 0.41 8.68
CA TYR A 64 18.13 -0.44 7.54
C TYR A 64 18.63 0.35 6.33
N ARG A 65 17.86 1.35 5.88
CA ARG A 65 18.04 2.01 4.58
C ARG A 65 18.91 3.25 4.67
N ASN A 66 18.86 4.00 5.77
CA ASN A 66 19.64 5.23 5.94
C ASN A 66 20.95 4.98 6.70
N ALA A 67 20.86 4.29 7.84
CA ALA A 67 22.04 4.00 8.66
C ALA A 67 22.84 2.78 8.15
N HIS A 68 22.27 2.00 7.23
CA HIS A 68 22.88 0.77 6.67
C HIS A 68 23.27 -0.24 7.75
N HIS A 69 22.44 -0.38 8.79
CA HIS A 69 22.58 -1.31 9.91
C HIS A 69 21.54 -2.45 9.83
N PRO A 70 21.68 -3.40 8.87
CA PRO A 70 20.66 -4.44 8.66
C PRO A 70 20.41 -5.29 9.91
N LEU A 71 21.46 -5.66 10.67
CA LEU A 71 21.28 -6.47 11.88
C LEU A 71 20.47 -5.75 12.97
N ALA A 72 20.68 -4.44 13.16
CA ALA A 72 19.94 -3.65 14.16
C ALA A 72 18.46 -3.49 13.75
N SER A 73 18.21 -3.29 12.45
CA SER A 73 16.85 -3.17 11.92
C SER A 73 16.01 -4.43 12.08
N VAL A 74 16.62 -5.63 12.02
CA VAL A 74 15.92 -6.91 12.20
C VAL A 74 15.16 -6.96 13.52
N GLU A 75 15.78 -6.56 14.64
CA GLU A 75 15.13 -6.56 15.94
C GLU A 75 13.90 -5.62 15.98
N LEU A 76 14.01 -4.46 15.34
CA LEU A 76 12.93 -3.47 15.26
C LEU A 76 11.78 -3.96 14.38
N PHE A 77 12.07 -4.57 13.23
CA PHE A 77 11.06 -5.20 12.37
C PHE A 77 10.34 -6.34 13.06
N VAL A 78 11.07 -7.19 13.82
CA VAL A 78 10.47 -8.28 14.60
C VAL A 78 9.50 -7.73 15.65
N LYS A 79 9.91 -6.72 16.42
CA LYS A 79 9.03 -6.07 17.42
C LYS A 79 7.80 -5.45 16.76
N SER A 80 7.98 -4.78 15.62
CA SER A 80 6.87 -4.24 14.83
C SER A 80 5.90 -5.36 14.40
N ALA A 81 6.39 -6.45 13.82
CA ALA A 81 5.59 -7.57 13.34
C ALA A 81 4.84 -8.30 14.46
N VAL A 82 5.45 -8.46 15.64
CA VAL A 82 4.82 -9.02 16.84
C VAL A 82 3.62 -8.17 17.28
N LEU A 83 3.78 -6.85 17.27
CA LEU A 83 2.72 -5.92 17.63
C LEU A 83 1.64 -5.84 16.56
N MET A 84 2.01 -5.76 15.29
CA MET A 84 1.10 -5.81 14.16
C MET A 84 1.75 -6.51 12.96
N PRO A 85 1.32 -7.75 12.65
CA PRO A 85 1.80 -8.44 11.46
C PRO A 85 1.24 -7.74 10.21
N GLN A 86 2.13 -7.26 9.34
CA GLN A 86 1.80 -6.61 8.08
C GLN A 86 2.67 -7.16 6.97
N ALA A 87 2.10 -7.33 5.76
CA ALA A 87 2.83 -7.84 4.61
C ALA A 87 4.12 -7.04 4.33
N LYS A 88 4.05 -5.70 4.41
CA LYS A 88 5.20 -4.80 4.25
C LYS A 88 6.30 -5.04 5.29
N THR A 89 5.93 -5.23 6.55
CA THR A 89 6.89 -5.48 7.65
C THR A 89 7.67 -6.77 7.41
N TYR A 90 7.00 -7.85 7.01
CA TYR A 90 7.66 -9.12 6.72
C TYR A 90 8.54 -9.08 5.47
N TYR A 91 8.13 -8.35 4.44
CA TYR A 91 8.95 -8.17 3.25
C TYR A 91 10.26 -7.44 3.57
N GLU A 92 10.19 -6.34 4.34
CA GLU A 92 11.38 -5.57 4.73
C GLU A 92 12.24 -6.31 5.75
N LEU A 93 11.63 -7.06 6.66
CA LEU A 93 12.34 -7.99 7.53
C LEU A 93 13.13 -9.02 6.71
N GLY A 94 12.52 -9.58 5.65
CA GLY A 94 13.21 -10.49 4.73
C GLY A 94 14.43 -9.86 4.07
N ASN A 95 14.32 -8.60 3.62
CA ASN A 95 15.44 -7.86 3.03
C ASN A 95 16.57 -7.62 4.05
N ALA A 96 16.26 -7.18 5.26
CA ALA A 96 17.24 -6.97 6.30
C ALA A 96 17.93 -8.27 6.75
N LEU A 97 17.18 -9.38 6.79
CA LEU A 97 17.71 -10.72 7.08
C LEU A 97 18.63 -11.23 5.97
N MET A 98 18.28 -10.98 4.70
CA MET A 98 19.13 -11.29 3.54
C MET A 98 20.49 -10.61 3.65
N ASP A 99 20.49 -9.30 3.92
CA ASP A 99 21.72 -8.51 4.07
C ASP A 99 22.52 -8.92 5.31
N SER A 100 21.83 -9.42 6.34
CA SER A 100 22.43 -10.01 7.54
C SER A 100 22.89 -11.47 7.35
N LYS A 101 22.80 -12.04 6.14
CA LYS A 101 23.13 -13.45 5.81
C LYS A 101 22.31 -14.49 6.57
N LYS A 102 21.16 -14.12 7.12
CA LYS A 102 20.21 -15.02 7.81
C LYS A 102 19.20 -15.58 6.80
N LEU A 103 19.70 -16.37 5.84
CA LEU A 103 18.96 -16.74 4.62
C LEU A 103 17.68 -17.54 4.90
N ASN A 104 17.73 -18.50 5.82
CA ASN A 104 16.55 -19.32 6.17
C ASN A 104 15.44 -18.48 6.81
N GLU A 105 15.79 -17.56 7.71
CA GLU A 105 14.82 -16.64 8.31
C GLU A 105 14.27 -15.67 7.26
N ALA A 106 15.10 -15.18 6.33
CA ALA A 106 14.64 -14.33 5.25
C ALA A 106 13.59 -15.02 4.36
N ILE A 107 13.82 -16.28 4.01
CA ILE A 107 12.87 -17.11 3.25
C ILE A 107 11.54 -17.26 4.00
N GLN A 108 11.58 -17.46 5.32
CA GLN A 108 10.38 -17.53 6.17
C GLN A 108 9.64 -16.19 6.18
N ALA A 109 10.36 -15.08 6.38
CA ALA A 109 9.77 -13.73 6.36
C ALA A 109 9.10 -13.42 5.00
N TYR A 110 9.77 -13.69 3.88
CA TYR A 110 9.15 -13.54 2.55
C TYR A 110 7.92 -14.43 2.36
N SER A 111 7.92 -15.64 2.91
CA SER A 111 6.76 -16.54 2.83
C SER A 111 5.56 -16.01 3.61
N ILE A 112 5.79 -15.34 4.75
CA ILE A 112 4.72 -14.63 5.46
C ILE A 112 4.27 -13.37 4.71
N ALA A 113 5.19 -12.61 4.11
CA ALA A 113 4.81 -11.47 3.27
C ALA A 113 3.91 -11.90 2.09
N GLU A 114 4.23 -13.04 1.46
CA GLU A 114 3.43 -13.67 0.41
C GLU A 114 2.04 -14.06 0.92
N LEU A 115 1.99 -14.77 2.06
CA LEU A 115 0.75 -15.18 2.73
C LEU A 115 -0.17 -13.99 3.03
N LEU A 116 0.43 -12.85 3.40
CA LEU A 116 -0.28 -11.60 3.68
C LEU A 116 -0.56 -10.76 2.43
N ASN A 117 -0.35 -11.32 1.24
CA ASN A 117 -0.60 -10.71 -0.07
C ASN A 117 0.21 -9.43 -0.31
N TYR A 118 1.51 -9.45 0.00
CA TYR A 118 2.43 -8.36 -0.37
C TYR A 118 2.36 -8.08 -1.88
N LYS A 119 2.41 -6.80 -2.25
CA LYS A 119 2.42 -6.35 -3.65
C LYS A 119 3.55 -5.34 -3.89
N PRO A 120 4.19 -5.35 -5.07
CA PRO A 120 4.00 -6.28 -6.18
C PRO A 120 4.60 -7.67 -5.90
N LEU A 121 3.87 -8.72 -6.32
CA LEU A 121 4.30 -10.11 -6.10
C LEU A 121 5.59 -10.46 -6.85
N SER A 122 5.81 -9.84 -8.02
CA SER A 122 7.05 -10.02 -8.80
C SER A 122 8.31 -9.68 -8.03
N LYS A 123 8.32 -8.57 -7.28
CA LYS A 123 9.52 -8.18 -6.50
C LYS A 123 9.73 -9.08 -5.30
N LEU A 124 8.66 -9.45 -4.59
CA LEU A 124 8.73 -10.44 -3.53
C LEU A 124 9.33 -11.75 -4.03
N PHE A 125 8.81 -12.27 -5.14
CA PHE A 125 9.29 -13.52 -5.75
C PHE A 125 10.73 -13.41 -6.22
N TYR A 126 11.12 -12.27 -6.79
CA TYR A 126 12.52 -12.03 -7.17
C TYR A 126 13.45 -12.10 -5.96
N ASN A 127 13.13 -11.38 -4.87
CA ASN A 127 13.97 -11.38 -3.67
C ASN A 127 13.99 -12.76 -2.99
N LYS A 128 12.86 -13.47 -2.98
CA LYS A 128 12.76 -14.84 -2.46
C LYS A 128 13.59 -15.81 -3.32
N ALA A 129 13.64 -15.63 -4.64
CA ALA A 129 14.52 -16.39 -5.53
C ALA A 129 16.00 -16.14 -5.24
N CYS A 130 16.39 -14.88 -5.02
CA CYS A 130 17.73 -14.52 -4.55
C CYS A 130 18.07 -15.21 -3.23
N ALA A 131 17.13 -15.22 -2.27
CA ALA A 131 17.32 -15.88 -0.98
C ALA A 131 17.55 -17.39 -1.12
N TYR A 132 16.74 -18.07 -1.92
CA TYR A 132 16.91 -19.49 -2.20
C TYR A 132 18.21 -19.79 -2.96
N SER A 133 18.61 -18.93 -3.90
CA SER A 133 19.86 -19.09 -4.62
C SER A 133 21.05 -18.99 -3.68
N LYS A 134 21.10 -17.98 -2.81
CA LYS A 134 22.16 -17.85 -1.78
C LYS A 134 22.14 -18.99 -0.76
N ALA A 135 20.98 -19.57 -0.50
CA ALA A 135 20.82 -20.74 0.36
C ALA A 135 21.08 -22.07 -0.37
N GLU A 136 21.62 -22.02 -1.59
CA GLU A 136 21.98 -23.17 -2.41
C GLU A 136 20.80 -24.10 -2.75
N ASN A 137 19.57 -23.57 -2.73
CA ASN A 137 18.36 -24.28 -3.12
C ASN A 137 17.97 -23.91 -4.55
N ARG A 138 18.61 -24.58 -5.51
CA ARG A 138 18.48 -24.32 -6.95
C ARG A 138 17.03 -24.36 -7.43
N ASP A 139 16.30 -25.40 -7.06
CA ASP A 139 14.97 -25.66 -7.61
C ASP A 139 13.95 -24.61 -7.13
N SER A 140 14.00 -24.25 -5.84
CA SER A 140 13.15 -23.17 -5.31
C SER A 140 13.56 -21.82 -5.88
N ALA A 141 14.86 -21.55 -6.02
CA ALA A 141 15.33 -20.31 -6.63
C ALA A 141 14.79 -20.14 -8.05
N MET A 142 14.87 -21.19 -8.88
CA MET A 142 14.35 -21.15 -10.24
C MET A 142 12.82 -21.02 -10.27
N TYR A 143 12.10 -21.73 -9.40
CA TYR A 143 10.64 -21.63 -9.29
C TYR A 143 10.18 -20.20 -9.01
N TYR A 144 10.74 -19.56 -7.98
CA TYR A 144 10.35 -18.18 -7.63
C TYR A 144 10.85 -17.18 -8.66
N LEU A 145 11.98 -17.43 -9.35
CA LEU A 145 12.45 -16.54 -10.41
C LEU A 145 11.53 -16.57 -11.63
N MET A 146 11.04 -17.75 -12.03
CA MET A 146 10.03 -17.88 -13.08
C MET A 146 8.73 -17.19 -12.70
N GLY A 147 8.26 -17.42 -11.48
CA GLY A 147 7.10 -16.70 -10.93
C GLY A 147 7.31 -15.19 -10.95
N ALA A 148 8.50 -14.69 -10.58
CA ALA A 148 8.78 -13.26 -10.59
C ALA A 148 8.56 -12.66 -11.99
N ILE A 149 9.04 -13.32 -13.03
CA ILE A 149 8.88 -12.89 -14.43
C ILE A 149 7.40 -12.93 -14.84
N GLU A 150 6.69 -14.03 -14.53
CA GLU A 150 5.26 -14.19 -14.81
C GLU A 150 4.41 -13.09 -14.15
N PHE A 151 4.76 -12.71 -12.91
CA PHE A 151 4.11 -11.63 -12.18
C PHE A 151 4.70 -10.23 -12.47
N GLY A 152 5.50 -10.08 -13.53
CA GLY A 152 5.88 -8.77 -14.09
C GLY A 152 7.26 -8.24 -13.73
N TYR A 153 8.18 -9.07 -13.24
CA TYR A 153 9.58 -8.68 -13.12
C TYR A 153 10.20 -8.56 -14.51
N SER A 154 10.48 -7.32 -14.94
CA SER A 154 10.85 -7.00 -16.32
C SER A 154 12.37 -6.84 -16.56
N ASN A 155 13.20 -6.84 -15.51
CA ASN A 155 14.61 -6.48 -15.63
C ASN A 155 15.51 -7.71 -15.94
N MET A 156 15.41 -8.25 -17.15
CA MET A 156 16.21 -9.40 -17.60
C MET A 156 17.71 -9.18 -17.44
N LYS A 157 18.20 -7.96 -17.72
CA LYS A 157 19.61 -7.61 -17.55
C LYS A 157 20.06 -7.80 -16.10
N ASN A 158 19.20 -7.49 -15.12
CA ASN A 158 19.50 -7.72 -13.72
C ASN A 158 19.54 -9.22 -13.41
N VAL A 159 18.52 -9.98 -13.83
CA VAL A 159 18.45 -11.45 -13.64
C VAL A 159 19.74 -12.15 -14.08
N LEU A 160 20.27 -11.78 -15.24
CA LEU A 160 21.44 -12.43 -15.83
C LEU A 160 22.78 -12.08 -15.13
N LYS A 161 22.84 -10.98 -14.37
CA LYS A 161 24.08 -10.48 -13.76
C LYS A 161 24.07 -10.43 -12.24
N ASP A 162 22.90 -10.57 -11.61
CA ASP A 162 22.75 -10.42 -10.17
C ASP A 162 23.65 -11.43 -9.43
N PRO A 163 24.55 -10.97 -8.54
CA PRO A 163 25.40 -11.86 -7.77
C PRO A 163 24.61 -12.78 -6.85
N ASP A 164 23.43 -12.37 -6.37
CA ASP A 164 22.62 -13.20 -5.48
C ASP A 164 21.98 -14.39 -6.22
N LEU A 165 21.84 -14.29 -7.54
CA LEU A 165 21.39 -15.37 -8.42
C LEU A 165 22.54 -16.22 -8.98
N LYS A 166 23.79 -16.01 -8.52
CA LYS A 166 24.95 -16.72 -9.07
C LYS A 166 24.82 -18.22 -8.96
N PHE A 167 24.47 -18.74 -7.79
CA PHE A 167 24.35 -20.17 -7.56
C PHE A 167 23.32 -20.82 -8.51
N VAL A 168 22.08 -20.31 -8.56
CA VAL A 168 21.06 -20.89 -9.44
C VAL A 168 21.44 -20.78 -10.93
N ARG A 169 22.12 -19.70 -11.31
CA ARG A 169 22.59 -19.49 -12.69
C ARG A 169 23.66 -20.51 -13.10
N ASP A 170 24.54 -20.88 -12.18
CA ASP A 170 25.61 -21.84 -12.45
C ASP A 170 25.12 -23.29 -12.36
N GLU A 171 24.22 -23.59 -11.43
CA GLU A 171 23.77 -24.95 -11.13
C GLU A 171 22.55 -25.41 -11.94
N TYR A 172 21.81 -24.50 -12.57
CA TYR A 172 20.66 -24.82 -13.40
C TYR A 172 21.06 -24.85 -14.88
N TYR A 173 21.20 -26.06 -15.43
CA TYR A 173 21.76 -26.30 -16.78
C TYR A 173 21.16 -25.43 -17.90
N ASN A 174 19.84 -25.22 -17.90
CA ASN A 174 19.14 -24.46 -18.94
C ASN A 174 18.83 -23.00 -18.56
N PHE A 175 19.52 -22.44 -17.55
CA PHE A 175 19.11 -21.18 -16.92
C PHE A 175 18.89 -20.06 -17.94
N GLN A 176 19.90 -19.78 -18.76
CA GLN A 176 19.83 -18.69 -19.72
C GLN A 176 18.70 -18.90 -20.75
N THR A 177 18.56 -20.11 -21.27
CA THR A 177 17.53 -20.45 -22.27
C THR A 177 16.12 -20.29 -21.70
N ASP A 178 15.88 -20.78 -20.49
CA ASP A 178 14.56 -20.75 -19.87
C ASP A 178 14.18 -19.33 -19.42
N ILE A 179 15.15 -18.55 -18.93
CA ILE A 179 14.97 -17.12 -18.63
C ILE A 179 14.63 -16.37 -19.92
N MET A 180 15.39 -16.56 -21.00
CA MET A 180 15.10 -15.90 -22.28
C MET A 180 13.71 -16.26 -22.81
N ARG A 181 13.29 -17.53 -22.68
CA ARG A 181 11.95 -17.97 -23.08
C ARG A 181 10.85 -17.33 -22.22
N ALA A 182 11.05 -17.26 -20.90
CA ALA A 182 10.12 -16.63 -19.99
C ALA A 182 9.91 -15.15 -20.34
N PHE A 183 10.99 -14.40 -20.60
CA PHE A 183 10.91 -13.00 -21.02
C PHE A 183 10.31 -12.82 -22.43
N ALA A 184 10.57 -13.74 -23.36
CA ALA A 184 9.99 -13.69 -24.71
C ALA A 184 8.46 -13.91 -24.73
N GLY A 185 7.91 -14.61 -23.72
CA GLY A 185 6.47 -14.79 -23.55
C GLY A 185 5.75 -13.59 -22.91
N VAL A 186 6.49 -12.60 -22.38
CA VAL A 186 5.92 -11.38 -21.80
C VAL A 186 5.90 -10.31 -22.90
N GLU A 187 4.80 -10.23 -23.64
CA GLU A 187 4.70 -9.35 -24.83
C GLU A 187 5.00 -7.87 -24.51
N GLU A 188 4.65 -7.37 -23.32
CA GLU A 188 4.88 -5.97 -22.93
C GLU A 188 5.11 -5.85 -21.39
N PRO A 189 6.33 -6.02 -20.87
CA PRO A 189 6.61 -6.02 -19.43
C PRO A 189 6.23 -4.70 -18.73
N GLU A 190 6.39 -3.57 -19.42
CA GLU A 190 5.97 -2.26 -18.92
C GLU A 190 4.46 -2.20 -18.71
N LYS A 191 3.68 -2.74 -19.65
CA LYS A 191 2.22 -2.82 -19.55
C LYS A 191 1.77 -3.75 -18.44
N LEU A 192 2.49 -4.84 -18.18
CA LEU A 192 2.22 -5.72 -17.04
C LEU A 192 2.45 -4.99 -15.72
N GLN A 193 3.60 -4.31 -15.57
CA GLN A 193 3.87 -3.50 -14.37
C GLN A 193 2.81 -2.40 -14.18
N TRP A 194 2.42 -1.73 -15.27
CA TRP A 194 1.34 -0.74 -15.26
C TRP A 194 0.02 -1.38 -14.83
N SER A 195 -0.33 -2.54 -15.38
CA SER A 195 -1.53 -3.31 -15.02
C SER A 195 -1.58 -3.62 -13.53
N LEU A 196 -0.48 -4.09 -12.95
CA LEU A 196 -0.38 -4.40 -11.51
C LEU A 196 -0.66 -3.18 -10.64
N PHE A 197 -0.16 -2.00 -11.04
CA PHE A 197 -0.40 -0.74 -10.35
C PHE A 197 -1.84 -0.26 -10.51
N ASN A 198 -2.30 -0.07 -11.75
CA ASN A 198 -3.56 0.61 -12.01
C ASN A 198 -4.80 -0.21 -11.62
N THR A 199 -4.68 -1.54 -11.56
CA THR A 199 -5.80 -2.42 -11.16
C THR A 199 -6.09 -2.40 -9.65
N GLN A 200 -5.20 -1.83 -8.84
CA GLN A 200 -5.46 -1.66 -7.40
C GLN A 200 -6.45 -0.54 -7.10
N PHE A 201 -6.66 0.39 -8.04
CA PHE A 201 -7.58 1.52 -7.86
C PHE A 201 -9.03 1.09 -8.13
N GLN A 202 -9.87 1.20 -7.12
CA GLN A 202 -11.30 0.90 -7.24
C GLN A 202 -12.04 2.08 -7.89
N GLN A 203 -13.01 1.78 -8.76
CA GLN A 203 -13.87 2.80 -9.36
C GLN A 203 -14.63 3.55 -8.26
N VAL A 204 -14.54 4.88 -8.26
CA VAL A 204 -15.30 5.71 -7.30
C VAL A 204 -16.74 5.90 -7.77
N SER A 205 -17.65 6.06 -6.82
CA SER A 205 -19.03 6.47 -7.06
C SER A 205 -19.14 8.00 -7.04
N PHE A 206 -19.85 8.58 -8.00
CA PHE A 206 -20.05 10.03 -8.07
C PHE A 206 -21.40 10.47 -7.44
N PRO A 207 -21.46 11.65 -6.79
CA PRO A 207 -20.34 12.58 -6.58
C PRO A 207 -19.32 12.04 -5.56
N PHE A 208 -18.05 12.31 -5.82
CA PHE A 208 -16.93 11.89 -4.98
C PHE A 208 -16.19 13.12 -4.47
N THR A 209 -16.16 13.32 -3.15
CA THR A 209 -15.53 14.48 -2.51
C THR A 209 -14.38 14.04 -1.62
N ILE A 210 -13.25 14.73 -1.74
CA ILE A 210 -12.09 14.60 -0.87
C ILE A 210 -11.98 15.89 -0.05
N ASP A 211 -12.56 15.85 1.16
CA ASP A 211 -12.53 16.93 2.14
C ASP A 211 -11.52 16.64 3.26
N SER A 212 -11.48 17.50 4.29
CA SER A 212 -10.60 17.35 5.45
C SER A 212 -10.82 16.04 6.23
N ASN A 213 -12.01 15.43 6.14
CA ASN A 213 -12.33 14.20 6.85
C ASN A 213 -11.97 12.94 6.05
N TYR A 214 -11.69 13.08 4.74
CA TYR A 214 -11.36 11.94 3.88
C TYR A 214 -10.12 11.18 4.37
N ALA A 215 -9.18 11.89 5.00
CA ALA A 215 -7.99 11.33 5.61
C ALA A 215 -8.29 10.13 6.54
N HIS A 216 -9.40 10.17 7.28
CA HIS A 216 -9.82 9.07 8.18
C HIS A 216 -10.35 7.82 7.46
N LYS A 217 -10.58 7.90 6.14
CA LYS A 217 -11.01 6.77 5.30
C LYS A 217 -9.82 6.04 4.67
N LEU A 218 -8.61 6.58 4.75
CA LEU A 218 -7.43 5.93 4.21
C LEU A 218 -7.13 4.67 5.02
N ASP A 219 -7.18 3.52 4.35
CA ASP A 219 -6.86 2.23 4.93
C ASP A 219 -5.42 1.86 4.57
N ARG A 220 -4.63 1.44 5.55
CA ARG A 220 -3.26 0.98 5.33
C ARG A 220 -3.16 -0.29 4.49
N LYS A 221 -4.23 -1.07 4.42
CA LYS A 221 -4.34 -2.18 3.46
C LYS A 221 -4.36 -1.71 2.01
N GLN A 222 -4.62 -0.42 1.77
CA GLN A 222 -4.62 0.24 0.46
C GLN A 222 -3.37 1.10 0.24
N THR A 223 -2.25 0.74 0.88
CA THR A 223 -0.97 1.43 0.66
C THR A 223 -0.33 1.03 -0.67
N ILE A 224 0.33 2.00 -1.31
CA ILE A 224 1.10 1.82 -2.53
C ILE A 224 2.53 1.45 -2.14
N SER A 225 3.04 0.33 -2.66
CA SER A 225 4.45 -0.04 -2.50
C SER A 225 5.37 0.96 -3.19
N TYR A 226 6.51 1.25 -2.56
CA TYR A 226 7.60 2.05 -3.13
C TYR A 226 8.13 1.50 -4.46
N ASP A 227 7.84 0.25 -4.79
CA ASP A 227 8.17 -0.36 -6.09
C ASP A 227 7.44 0.28 -7.27
N PHE A 228 6.38 1.04 -6.99
CA PHE A 228 5.65 1.83 -7.96
C PHE A 228 6.13 3.29 -8.03
N GLU A 229 7.37 3.59 -7.57
CA GLU A 229 8.00 4.92 -7.64
C GLU A 229 8.04 5.50 -9.06
N ILE A 230 7.91 4.67 -10.10
CA ILE A 230 7.82 5.12 -11.49
C ILE A 230 6.49 5.80 -11.83
N TYR A 231 5.42 5.42 -11.14
CA TYR A 231 4.09 6.00 -11.30
C TYR A 231 3.82 7.10 -10.27
N VAL A 232 4.36 6.96 -9.06
CA VAL A 232 4.21 7.93 -7.96
C VAL A 232 5.49 8.73 -7.77
N SER A 233 5.58 9.88 -8.43
CA SER A 233 6.81 10.69 -8.47
C SER A 233 7.29 11.20 -7.12
N GLU A 234 6.38 11.36 -6.15
CA GLU A 234 6.69 11.82 -4.80
C GLU A 234 7.59 10.84 -4.04
N MET A 235 7.56 9.55 -4.37
CA MET A 235 8.47 8.54 -3.82
C MET A 235 9.94 8.81 -4.15
N ARG A 236 10.23 9.68 -5.14
CA ARG A 236 11.59 10.00 -5.60
C ARG A 236 12.11 11.34 -5.11
N LYS A 237 11.31 12.12 -4.37
CA LYS A 237 11.64 13.51 -4.01
C LYS A 237 12.96 13.62 -3.24
N ASP A 238 13.39 12.59 -2.50
CA ASP A 238 14.68 12.56 -1.81
C ASP A 238 15.46 11.24 -2.03
N LYS A 239 16.35 11.22 -3.02
CA LYS A 239 17.21 10.05 -3.35
C LYS A 239 18.18 9.63 -2.24
N PHE A 240 18.33 10.42 -1.17
CA PHE A 240 19.28 10.20 -0.07
C PHE A 240 18.61 9.82 1.27
N THR A 241 17.28 9.86 1.35
CA THR A 241 16.50 9.47 2.55
C THR A 241 15.39 8.49 2.15
N ARG A 242 15.69 7.58 1.22
CA ARG A 242 14.77 6.55 0.77
C ARG A 242 14.16 5.87 2.01
N ASP A 243 12.88 6.21 2.24
CA ASP A 243 11.87 5.45 2.96
C ASP A 243 11.61 5.70 4.45
N VAL A 244 11.89 6.89 4.98
CA VAL A 244 11.38 7.21 6.33
C VAL A 244 10.66 8.55 6.36
N GLY A 245 9.35 8.49 6.12
CA GLY A 245 8.50 9.64 6.35
C GLY A 245 7.13 9.51 5.72
N SER A 246 7.03 8.93 4.52
CA SER A 246 5.80 9.03 3.72
C SER A 246 5.06 7.71 3.54
N GLU A 247 3.73 7.76 3.64
CA GLU A 247 2.84 6.68 3.21
C GLU A 247 2.02 7.12 1.99
N PHE A 248 1.86 6.22 1.03
CA PHE A 248 1.16 6.46 -0.23
C PHE A 248 -0.06 5.56 -0.30
N TYR A 249 -1.20 6.07 -0.78
CA TYR A 249 -2.47 5.34 -0.74
C TYR A 249 -3.18 5.31 -2.09
N TYR A 250 -3.73 4.16 -2.45
CA TYR A 250 -4.71 4.03 -3.53
C TYR A 250 -6.02 4.69 -3.08
N VAL A 251 -6.45 5.76 -3.75
CA VAL A 251 -7.70 6.47 -3.39
C VAL A 251 -8.84 6.08 -4.33
N GLY A 252 -8.63 6.14 -5.65
CA GLY A 252 -9.66 5.66 -6.58
C GLY A 252 -9.37 5.88 -8.06
N LEU A 253 -10.11 5.14 -8.88
CA LEU A 253 -10.16 5.27 -10.32
C LEU A 253 -11.29 6.25 -10.68
N ILE A 254 -10.92 7.37 -11.31
CA ILE A 254 -11.85 8.44 -11.72
C ILE A 254 -12.41 8.16 -13.10
N LYS A 255 -11.53 7.90 -14.08
CA LYS A 255 -11.93 7.62 -15.46
C LYS A 255 -11.08 6.51 -16.06
N LYS A 256 -11.74 5.56 -16.72
CA LYS A 256 -11.12 4.51 -17.53
C LYS A 256 -11.53 4.72 -18.98
N ASP A 257 -10.56 5.04 -19.82
CA ASP A 257 -10.70 5.11 -21.26
C ASP A 257 -9.80 4.05 -21.92
N THR A 258 -9.99 3.80 -23.21
CA THR A 258 -9.05 3.02 -24.02
C THR A 258 -7.68 3.69 -24.16
N ALA A 259 -7.64 5.03 -24.24
CA ALA A 259 -6.40 5.79 -24.46
C ALA A 259 -5.68 6.14 -23.16
N PHE A 260 -6.42 6.35 -22.06
CA PHE A 260 -5.86 6.80 -20.79
C PHE A 260 -6.64 6.29 -19.57
N LYS A 261 -6.01 6.34 -18.40
CA LYS A 261 -6.67 6.18 -17.10
C LYS A 261 -6.34 7.35 -16.20
N THR A 262 -7.37 7.87 -15.54
CA THR A 262 -7.22 8.94 -14.54
C THR A 262 -7.52 8.37 -13.15
N LEU A 263 -6.57 8.53 -12.24
CA LEU A 263 -6.53 7.96 -10.90
C LEU A 263 -6.33 9.05 -9.87
N VAL A 264 -6.70 8.78 -8.61
CA VAL A 264 -6.31 9.58 -7.46
C VAL A 264 -5.48 8.70 -6.52
N TYR A 265 -4.35 9.22 -6.08
CA TYR A 265 -3.62 8.69 -4.93
C TYR A 265 -3.38 9.78 -3.88
N ALA A 266 -3.17 9.35 -2.64
CA ALA A 266 -2.80 10.23 -1.54
C ALA A 266 -1.32 10.06 -1.18
N VAL A 267 -0.73 11.14 -0.67
CA VAL A 267 0.59 11.18 -0.07
C VAL A 267 0.41 11.71 1.34
N ASN A 268 0.94 11.00 2.33
CA ASN A 268 0.98 11.45 3.71
C ASN A 268 2.44 11.47 4.16
N ASP A 269 3.06 12.66 4.10
CA ASP A 269 4.44 12.88 4.54
C ASP A 269 4.52 12.97 6.08
N GLU A 270 5.71 12.72 6.64
CA GLU A 270 6.04 12.89 8.06
C GLU A 270 5.23 12.06 9.09
N VAL A 271 5.24 10.73 8.98
CA VAL A 271 4.67 9.82 10.00
C VAL A 271 5.47 9.78 11.33
N TYR A 272 6.27 10.80 11.64
CA TYR A 272 7.08 10.85 12.87
C TYR A 272 6.33 11.41 14.08
N ASP A 273 5.36 12.31 13.89
CA ASP A 273 4.51 12.80 14.97
C ASP A 273 3.17 12.06 14.96
N GLU A 274 2.84 11.39 16.08
CA GLU A 274 1.88 10.29 16.23
C GLU A 274 0.41 10.66 15.92
N ASN A 275 0.16 11.89 15.45
CA ASN A 275 -1.15 12.43 15.11
C ASN A 275 -1.25 13.03 13.69
N SER A 276 -0.17 13.13 12.91
CA SER A 276 -0.24 13.79 11.59
C SER A 276 -0.81 12.93 10.48
N ILE A 277 -2.12 13.12 10.28
CA ILE A 277 -2.85 12.60 9.12
C ILE A 277 -3.22 13.83 8.28
N ASN A 278 -2.23 14.40 7.61
CA ASN A 278 -2.43 15.55 6.73
C ASN A 278 -2.11 15.20 5.27
N PRO A 279 -2.80 14.20 4.69
CA PRO A 279 -2.51 13.76 3.35
C PRO A 279 -2.89 14.83 2.34
N TYR A 280 -2.13 14.87 1.26
CA TYR A 280 -2.45 15.61 0.07
C TYR A 280 -2.63 14.67 -1.11
N TYR A 281 -3.45 15.08 -2.08
CA TYR A 281 -4.02 14.17 -3.06
C TYR A 281 -3.74 14.66 -4.48
N TYR A 282 -3.28 13.75 -5.33
CA TYR A 282 -3.06 14.04 -6.75
C TYR A 282 -4.10 13.37 -7.61
N LEU A 283 -4.69 14.13 -8.51
CA LEU A 283 -5.32 13.62 -9.72
C LEU A 283 -4.22 13.42 -10.76
N VAL A 284 -4.11 12.21 -11.28
CA VAL A 284 -3.07 11.85 -12.26
C VAL A 284 -3.71 11.12 -13.42
N SER A 285 -3.37 11.53 -14.63
CA SER A 285 -3.76 10.83 -15.86
C SER A 285 -2.53 10.18 -16.49
N TYR A 286 -2.67 8.92 -16.86
CA TYR A 286 -1.64 8.14 -17.55
C TYR A 286 -2.19 7.57 -18.85
N ASP A 287 -1.33 7.38 -19.84
CA ASP A 287 -1.69 6.67 -21.05
C ASP A 287 -1.86 5.16 -20.80
N SER A 288 -2.19 4.43 -21.85
CA SER A 288 -2.38 2.97 -21.80
C SER A 288 -1.14 2.16 -21.36
N TYR A 289 0.05 2.76 -21.36
CA TYR A 289 1.32 2.16 -20.94
C TYR A 289 1.80 2.65 -19.57
N GLY A 290 1.04 3.52 -18.89
CA GLY A 290 1.42 4.08 -17.59
C GLY A 290 2.36 5.27 -17.67
N LYS A 291 2.54 5.89 -18.85
CA LYS A 291 3.26 7.15 -18.99
C LYS A 291 2.38 8.30 -18.53
N LEU A 292 2.93 9.18 -17.70
CA LEU A 292 2.21 10.36 -17.19
C LEU A 292 1.80 11.29 -18.35
N ILE A 293 0.51 11.59 -18.43
CA ILE A 293 -0.08 12.59 -19.33
C ILE A 293 -0.16 13.92 -18.58
N ASP A 294 -0.78 13.92 -17.41
CA ASP A 294 -1.01 15.15 -16.63
C ASP A 294 -1.22 14.86 -15.15
N LYS A 295 -1.01 15.88 -14.30
CA LYS A 295 -1.06 15.77 -12.86
C LYS A 295 -1.50 17.08 -12.21
N LEU A 296 -2.42 16.99 -11.25
CA LEU A 296 -2.93 18.13 -10.49
C LEU A 296 -3.02 17.79 -9.00
N LEU A 297 -2.50 18.67 -8.14
CA LEU A 297 -2.76 18.62 -6.70
C LEU A 297 -4.21 19.09 -6.46
N ILE A 298 -5.06 18.20 -5.96
CA ILE A 298 -6.51 18.41 -5.94
C ILE A 298 -7.11 18.57 -4.54
N ALA A 299 -6.49 18.01 -3.50
CA ALA A 299 -6.99 18.10 -2.13
C ALA A 299 -5.84 18.09 -1.13
N GLY A 300 -6.10 18.61 0.08
CA GLY A 300 -5.07 18.85 1.09
C GLY A 300 -4.11 19.97 0.71
N HIS A 301 -2.95 19.99 1.35
CA HIS A 301 -1.83 20.90 1.05
C HIS A 301 -0.49 20.15 1.15
N ASP A 302 0.45 20.43 0.25
CA ASP A 302 1.82 19.88 0.32
C ASP A 302 2.60 20.64 1.40
N LYS A 303 2.47 21.98 1.43
CA LYS A 303 3.11 22.84 2.43
C LYS A 303 2.07 23.58 3.26
N LEU A 304 2.44 23.85 4.50
CA LEU A 304 1.62 24.52 5.50
C LEU A 304 1.12 25.91 5.09
N LYS A 305 1.92 26.62 4.31
CA LYS A 305 1.61 27.94 3.77
C LYS A 305 0.72 27.91 2.51
N ASP A 306 0.54 26.74 1.90
CA ASP A 306 -0.25 26.62 0.69
C ASP A 306 -1.74 26.52 1.06
N PRO A 307 -2.66 27.05 0.25
CA PRO A 307 -4.09 26.92 0.51
C PRO A 307 -4.51 25.45 0.63
N PHE A 308 -5.42 25.18 1.57
CA PHE A 308 -6.04 23.87 1.69
C PHE A 308 -7.02 23.65 0.54
N ARG A 309 -6.99 22.49 -0.09
CA ARG A 309 -7.86 22.17 -1.24
C ARG A 309 -8.92 21.14 -0.88
N ILE A 310 -10.12 21.33 -1.41
CA ILE A 310 -11.17 20.31 -1.47
C ILE A 310 -11.52 20.06 -2.92
N ALA A 311 -11.50 18.80 -3.33
CA ALA A 311 -11.93 18.38 -4.66
C ALA A 311 -13.28 17.65 -4.61
N THR A 312 -14.17 17.99 -5.53
CA THR A 312 -15.42 17.27 -5.79
C THR A 312 -15.49 16.86 -7.26
N PHE A 313 -15.57 15.57 -7.49
CA PHE A 313 -15.78 14.96 -8.80
C PHE A 313 -17.26 14.71 -9.01
N ASN A 314 -17.83 15.31 -10.05
CA ASN A 314 -19.26 15.24 -10.34
C ASN A 314 -19.56 14.19 -11.42
N GLY A 315 -20.79 13.66 -11.40
CA GLY A 315 -21.23 12.67 -12.40
C GLY A 315 -21.30 13.20 -13.84
N ASN A 316 -21.30 14.53 -14.02
CA ASN A 316 -21.24 15.18 -15.33
C ASN A 316 -19.79 15.31 -15.87
N GLY A 317 -18.78 14.86 -15.12
CA GLY A 317 -17.36 14.95 -15.48
C GLY A 317 -16.65 16.24 -15.03
N ASP A 318 -17.35 17.16 -14.37
CA ASP A 318 -16.73 18.35 -13.80
C ASP A 318 -15.97 18.00 -12.52
N ILE A 319 -14.77 18.55 -12.38
CA ILE A 319 -13.91 18.43 -11.21
C ILE A 319 -13.82 19.82 -10.58
N GLU A 320 -14.56 20.02 -9.49
CA GLU A 320 -14.53 21.28 -8.76
C GLU A 320 -13.42 21.23 -7.72
N LEU A 321 -12.58 22.26 -7.70
CA LEU A 321 -11.51 22.45 -6.75
C LEU A 321 -11.71 23.79 -6.04
N THR A 322 -11.98 23.73 -4.75
CA THR A 322 -12.12 24.91 -3.90
C THR A 322 -10.90 25.04 -3.00
N GLU A 323 -10.29 26.22 -2.99
CA GLU A 323 -9.17 26.56 -2.13
C GLU A 323 -9.65 27.38 -0.93
N PHE A 324 -9.11 27.04 0.24
CA PHE A 324 -9.42 27.67 1.51
C PHE A 324 -8.15 28.19 2.18
N GLU A 325 -8.26 29.34 2.82
CA GLU A 325 -7.31 29.80 3.83
C GLU A 325 -7.81 29.35 5.20
N TYR A 326 -7.01 28.54 5.88
CA TYR A 326 -7.29 28.08 7.24
C TYR A 326 -6.52 28.94 8.25
N LYS A 327 -7.24 29.49 9.22
CA LYS A 327 -6.66 30.15 10.38
C LYS A 327 -6.71 29.23 11.57
N TYR A 328 -5.55 28.96 12.14
CA TYR A 328 -5.38 28.08 13.29
C TYR A 328 -5.32 28.87 14.60
N GLU A 329 -5.60 28.20 15.71
CA GLU A 329 -5.59 28.77 17.05
C GLU A 329 -4.19 29.12 17.54
N LYS A 330 -3.21 28.29 17.21
CA LYS A 330 -1.79 28.50 17.48
C LYS A 330 -1.01 28.60 16.18
N ASN A 331 0.26 29.02 16.25
CA ASN A 331 1.16 29.00 15.10
C ASN A 331 1.35 27.56 14.60
N PRO A 332 0.92 27.20 13.38
CA PRO A 332 1.03 25.82 12.88
C PRO A 332 2.47 25.34 12.70
N GLU A 333 3.41 26.27 12.46
CA GLU A 333 4.85 25.96 12.35
C GLU A 333 5.46 25.55 13.70
N GLU A 334 4.80 25.88 14.81
CA GLU A 334 5.26 25.55 16.16
C GLU A 334 4.48 24.38 16.77
N GLU A 335 3.16 24.31 16.56
CA GLU A 335 2.28 23.33 17.23
C GLU A 335 1.95 22.10 16.36
N GLY A 336 2.10 22.20 15.03
CA GLY A 336 1.57 21.23 14.07
C GLY A 336 0.05 21.38 13.87
N PHE A 337 -0.54 20.57 12.99
CA PHE A 337 -1.93 20.74 12.50
C PHE A 337 -2.95 19.95 13.32
N ASP A 338 -2.61 18.74 13.74
CA ASP A 338 -3.61 17.77 14.23
C ASP A 338 -4.14 18.10 15.62
N ARG A 339 -3.34 18.84 16.40
CA ARG A 339 -3.71 19.34 17.73
C ARG A 339 -4.11 20.82 17.72
N ASN A 340 -4.05 21.46 16.56
CA ASN A 340 -4.28 22.88 16.43
C ASN A 340 -5.64 23.14 15.78
N LYS A 341 -6.54 23.75 16.55
CA LYS A 341 -7.92 23.95 16.13
C LYS A 341 -7.99 24.98 15.01
N ILE A 342 -8.70 24.64 13.92
CA ILE A 342 -9.07 25.62 12.91
C ILE A 342 -10.12 26.57 13.51
N ILE A 343 -9.77 27.85 13.63
CA ILE A 343 -10.66 28.92 14.13
C ILE A 343 -11.55 29.44 13.01
N SER A 344 -11.02 29.56 11.79
CA SER A 344 -11.79 30.00 10.63
C SER A 344 -11.29 29.36 9.35
N SER A 345 -12.21 29.20 8.40
CA SER A 345 -11.94 28.78 7.03
C SER A 345 -12.56 29.83 6.10
N THR A 346 -11.78 30.38 5.18
CA THR A 346 -12.25 31.35 4.20
C THR A 346 -11.99 30.81 2.80
N GLU A 347 -13.04 30.71 1.99
CA GLU A 347 -12.91 30.33 0.58
C GLU A 347 -12.14 31.43 -0.17
N LEU A 348 -11.05 31.04 -0.83
CA LEU A 348 -10.21 31.94 -1.63
C LEU A 348 -10.66 31.95 -3.10
N GLN A 349 -10.82 30.77 -3.68
CA GLN A 349 -11.23 30.61 -5.07
C GLN A 349 -11.84 29.23 -5.32
N LYS A 350 -12.72 29.18 -6.32
CA LYS A 350 -13.24 27.95 -6.89
C LYS A 350 -12.82 27.84 -8.35
N LYS A 351 -12.26 26.70 -8.73
CA LYS A 351 -11.87 26.38 -10.10
C LYS A 351 -12.60 25.12 -10.53
N VAL A 352 -12.98 25.05 -11.80
CA VAL A 352 -13.59 23.86 -12.39
C VAL A 352 -12.66 23.33 -13.46
N TYR A 353 -12.40 22.03 -13.43
CA TYR A 353 -11.61 21.32 -14.43
C TYR A 353 -12.45 20.23 -15.10
N ARG A 354 -11.95 19.74 -16.23
CA ARG A 354 -12.47 18.54 -16.91
C ARG A 354 -11.32 17.74 -17.48
N LEU A 355 -11.58 16.47 -17.75
CA LEU A 355 -10.68 15.63 -18.56
C LEU A 355 -10.97 15.86 -20.03
N SER A 356 -9.95 16.23 -20.80
CA SER A 356 -10.01 16.26 -22.26
C SER A 356 -10.05 14.84 -22.86
N GLU A 357 -10.29 14.74 -24.17
CA GLU A 357 -10.38 13.46 -24.89
C GLU A 357 -9.06 12.66 -24.87
N ASN A 358 -7.93 13.33 -24.69
CA ASN A 358 -6.60 12.72 -24.59
C ASN A 358 -6.08 12.64 -23.15
N GLY A 359 -6.94 12.84 -22.14
CA GLY A 359 -6.60 12.64 -20.73
C GLY A 359 -6.00 13.84 -19.99
N HIS A 360 -5.71 14.97 -20.65
CA HIS A 360 -5.22 16.17 -19.96
C HIS A 360 -6.28 16.79 -19.06
N ILE A 361 -5.85 17.33 -17.94
CA ILE A 361 -6.68 18.02 -16.94
C ILE A 361 -6.71 19.50 -17.32
N VAL A 362 -7.82 19.92 -17.93
CA VAL A 362 -7.94 21.29 -18.47
C VAL A 362 -8.92 22.11 -17.64
N PRO A 363 -8.62 23.39 -17.36
CA PRO A 363 -9.58 24.27 -16.73
C PRO A 363 -10.80 24.42 -17.64
N LYS A 364 -11.98 24.35 -17.05
CA LYS A 364 -13.22 24.77 -17.68
C LYS A 364 -13.23 26.29 -17.60
N THR A 365 -12.77 26.93 -18.67
CA THR A 365 -12.90 28.39 -18.80
C THR A 365 -14.35 28.76 -18.58
N GLU A 366 -14.62 29.64 -17.61
CA GLU A 366 -15.89 30.36 -17.58
C GLU A 366 -16.05 30.99 -18.96
N GLN A 367 -17.12 30.63 -19.68
CA GLN A 367 -17.71 31.65 -20.52
C GLN A 367 -18.08 32.76 -19.55
N LEU A 368 -17.24 33.80 -19.47
CA LEU A 368 -17.62 35.10 -18.94
C LEU A 368 -19.02 35.35 -19.47
N ALA A 369 -20.00 35.39 -18.56
CA ALA A 369 -21.39 35.62 -18.90
C ALA A 369 -21.45 36.83 -19.83
N SER A 370 -21.76 36.58 -21.09
CA SER A 370 -22.03 37.65 -22.03
C SER A 370 -23.41 38.20 -21.67
N ARG A 371 -23.35 39.29 -20.88
CA ARG A 371 -24.37 40.32 -20.60
C ARG A 371 -25.34 40.08 -19.46
#